data_AF-U7QJJ6-F1
#
_entry.id   AF-U7QJJ6-F1
#
_cell.length_a   1.000
_cell.length_b   1.000
_cell.length_c   1.000
_cell.angle_alpha   90.00
_cell.angle_beta   90.00
_cell.angle_gamma   90.00
#
_symmetry.space_group_name_H-M   'P 1'
#
loop_
_entity.id
_entity.type
_entity.pdbx_description
1 polymer ?
#
loop_
_entity_poly.entity_id
_entity_poly.type
_entity_poly.pdbx_seq_one_letter_code
_entity_poly.pdbx_strand_id
1 'polypeptide(L)' 'MHESHSYPALKNCLIPQLEPGDIIIVDRASFHQGEYIKEIIEDAGCEIWYLLSYSPDLNKIEKWWAV' A
#
# COMPACT_ATOMS: atom_id res chain seq x y z
N MET A 1 -16.23 -11.98 -10.85
CA MET A 1 -15.54 -11.70 -12.11
C MET A 1 -14.65 -10.51 -11.87
N HIS A 2 -13.35 -10.71 -12.04
CA HIS A 2 -12.27 -9.77 -11.71
C HIS A 2 -12.53 -8.41 -12.33
N GLU A 3 -12.88 -7.42 -11.52
CA GLU A 3 -12.77 -6.04 -11.97
C GLU A 3 -11.29 -5.74 -12.13
N SER A 4 -10.90 -5.53 -13.39
CA SER A 4 -9.59 -5.08 -13.83
C SER A 4 -9.41 -3.62 -13.42
N HIS A 5 -9.44 -3.33 -12.12
CA HIS A 5 -9.18 -2.00 -11.62
C HIS A 5 -7.69 -1.72 -11.77
N SER A 6 -7.38 -0.86 -12.74
CA SER A 6 -6.04 -0.31 -12.91
C SER A 6 -5.67 0.43 -11.62
N TYR A 7 -4.50 0.15 -11.06
CA TYR A 7 -3.91 0.90 -9.95
C TYR A 7 -2.80 1.81 -10.50
N PRO A 8 -3.14 2.89 -11.25
CA PRO A 8 -2.14 3.73 -11.90
C PRO A 8 -1.25 4.42 -10.87
N ALA A 9 -1.78 4.83 -9.72
CA ALA A 9 -0.98 5.42 -8.65
C ALA A 9 0.06 4.41 -8.10
N LEU A 10 -0.35 3.16 -7.89
CA LEU A 10 0.57 2.10 -7.45
C LEU A 10 1.66 1.87 -8.50
N LYS A 11 1.26 1.57 -9.74
CA LYS A 11 2.19 1.16 -10.81
C LYS A 11 3.09 2.28 -11.32
N ASN A 12 2.57 3.51 -11.43
CA ASN A 12 3.29 4.60 -12.06
C ASN A 12 4.01 5.50 -11.04
N CYS A 13 3.55 5.53 -9.78
CA CYS A 13 4.13 6.40 -8.77
C CYS A 13 4.88 5.61 -7.71
N LEU A 14 4.26 4.60 -7.08
CA LEU A 14 4.89 3.90 -5.94
C LEU A 14 5.94 2.90 -6.40
N ILE A 15 5.58 1.94 -7.26
CA ILE A 15 6.47 0.83 -7.67
C ILE A 15 7.81 1.30 -8.24
N PRO A 16 7.90 2.37 -9.08
CA PRO A 16 9.18 2.84 -9.59
C PRO A 16 10.12 3.43 -8.53
N GLN A 17 9.65 3.66 -7.31
CA GLN A 17 10.43 4.22 -6.21
C GLN A 17 10.91 3.15 -5.21
N LEU A 18 10.53 1.88 -5.38
CA LEU A 18 10.84 0.81 -4.44
C LEU A 18 12.09 0.04 -4.85
N GLU A 19 12.79 -0.49 -3.86
CA GLU A 19 13.85 -1.46 -4.02
C GLU A 19 13.42 -2.83 -3.46
N PRO A 20 13.87 -3.96 -4.06
CA PRO A 20 13.59 -5.28 -3.51
C PRO A 20 14.05 -5.39 -2.05
N GLY A 21 13.16 -5.87 -1.18
CA GLY A 21 13.35 -5.91 0.28
C GLY A 21 12.69 -4.77 1.04
N ASP A 22 12.14 -3.76 0.35
CA ASP A 22 11.35 -2.71 1.01
C ASP A 22 10.06 -3.25 1.63
N ILE A 23 9.67 -2.63 2.75
CA ILE A 23 8.41 -2.93 3.45
C ILE A 23 7.48 -1.72 3.30
N ILE A 24 6.32 -1.97 2.71
CA ILE A 24 5.27 -0.98 2.50
C ILE A 24 4.27 -1.10 3.65
N ILE A 25 4.19 -0.06 4.48
CA ILE A 25 3.22 0.02 5.58
C ILE A 25 1.99 0.78 5.11
N VAL A 26 0.82 0.15 5.16
CA VAL A 26 -0.45 0.71 4.68
C VAL A 26 -1.47 0.73 5.81
N ASP A 27 -2.37 1.72 5.81
CA ASP A 27 -3.53 1.68 6.68
C ASP A 27 -4.46 0.48 6.34
N ARG A 28 -5.42 0.20 7.21
CA ARG A 28 -6.32 -0.96 7.07
C ARG A 28 -7.62 -0.67 6.31
N ALA A 29 -7.65 0.31 5.41
CA ALA A 29 -8.82 0.56 4.58
C ALA A 29 -9.12 -0.65 3.66
N SER A 30 -10.41 -0.90 3.40
CA SER A 30 -10.85 -2.07 2.64
C SER A 30 -10.31 -2.10 1.20
N PHE A 31 -10.15 -0.93 0.58
CA PHE A 31 -9.61 -0.80 -0.78
C PHE A 31 -8.10 -1.01 -0.88
N HIS A 32 -7.37 -1.13 0.24
CA HIS A 32 -5.95 -1.50 0.26
C HIS A 32 -5.72 -3.01 0.38
N GLN A 33 -6.77 -3.78 0.61
CA GLN A 33 -6.68 -5.23 0.89
C GLN A 33 -7.02 -6.10 -0.32
N GLY A 34 -6.92 -5.54 -1.53
CA GLY A 34 -7.11 -6.29 -2.76
C GLY A 34 -5.94 -7.23 -3.03
N GLU A 35 -6.24 -8.48 -3.40
CA GLU A 35 -5.24 -9.51 -3.75
C GLU A 35 -4.26 -9.01 -4.81
N TYR A 36 -4.77 -8.27 -5.81
CA TYR A 36 -3.94 -7.70 -6.88
C TYR A 36 -2.92 -6.65 -6.40
N ILE A 37 -3.20 -5.92 -5.32
CA ILE A 37 -2.23 -4.97 -4.75
C ILE A 37 -1.05 -5.76 -4.18
N LYS A 38 -1.34 -6.85 -3.47
CA LYS A 38 -0.33 -7.73 -2.89
C LYS A 38 0.53 -8.36 -3.99
N GLU A 39 -0.07 -8.90 -5.05
CA GLU A 39 0.65 -9.46 -6.20
C GLU A 39 1.63 -8.45 -6.82
N ILE A 40 1.19 -7.22 -7.09
CA ILE A 40 2.07 -6.18 -7.67
C ILE A 40 3.27 -5.87 -6.76
N ILE A 41 3.05 -5.85 -5.44
CA ILE A 41 4.09 -5.53 -4.46
C ILE A 41 5.08 -6.70 -4.34
N GLU A 42 4.59 -7.93 -4.29
CA GLU A 42 5.42 -9.14 -4.25
C GLU A 42 6.24 -9.31 -5.54
N ASP A 43 5.66 -8.99 -6.70
CA ASP A 43 6.36 -8.99 -8.00
C ASP A 43 7.51 -7.96 -8.05
N ALA A 44 7.40 -6.87 -7.27
CA ALA A 44 8.48 -5.90 -7.09
C ALA A 44 9.54 -6.36 -6.07
N GLY A 45 9.41 -7.55 -5.49
CA GLY A 45 10.31 -8.08 -4.46
C GLY A 45 10.14 -7.40 -3.11
N CYS A 46 8.98 -6.79 -2.86
CA CYS A 46 8.68 -6.03 -1.64
C CYS A 46 7.66 -6.76 -0.77
N GLU A 47 7.50 -6.30 0.48
CA GLU A 47 6.47 -6.78 1.41
C GLU A 47 5.40 -5.72 1.67
N ILE A 48 4.15 -6.14 1.89
CA ILE A 48 3.07 -5.25 2.33
C ILE A 48 2.60 -5.61 3.74
N TRP A 49 2.64 -4.63 4.65
CA TRP A 49 2.24 -4.76 6.03
C TRP A 49 1.09 -3.81 6.33
N TYR A 50 0.01 -4.34 6.91
CA TYR A 50 -1.17 -3.56 7.26
C TYR A 50 -1.13 -3.14 8.73
N LEU A 51 -1.38 -1.86 8.99
CA LEU A 51 -1.61 -1.36 10.33
C LEU A 51 -2.89 -1.94 10.94
N LEU A 52 -3.00 -1.88 12.27
CA LEU A 52 -4.24 -2.19 12.97
C LEU A 52 -5.31 -1.15 12.61
N SER A 53 -6.57 -1.60 12.54
CA SER A 53 -7.70 -0.69 12.35
C SER A 53 -7.76 0.35 13.46
N TYR A 54 -8.18 1.57 13.11
CA TYR A 54 -8.32 2.69 14.06
C TYR A 54 -7.04 3.01 14.85
N SER A 55 -5.86 2.79 14.25
CA SER A 55 -4.57 3.14 14.84
C SER A 55 -3.88 4.29 14.08
N PRO A 56 -4.53 5.47 13.94
CA PRO A 56 -3.95 6.59 13.18
C PRO A 56 -2.63 7.08 13.80
N ASP A 57 -2.44 6.90 15.11
CA ASP A 57 -1.20 7.26 15.82
C ASP A 57 0.03 6.49 15.30
N LEU A 58 -0.18 5.32 14.69
CA LEU A 58 0.88 4.49 14.11
C LEU A 58 1.19 4.84 12.66
N ASN A 59 0.32 5.62 12.00
CA ASN A 59 0.52 6.07 10.64
C ASN A 59 1.14 7.48 10.65
N LYS A 60 2.46 7.56 10.45
CA LYS A 60 3.20 8.84 10.54
C LYS A 60 2.64 9.90 9.60
N ILE A 61 2.08 9.52 8.45
CA ILE A 61 1.54 10.47 7.46
C ILE A 61 0.36 11.28 8.00
N GLU A 62 -0.41 10.74 8.95
CA GLU A 62 -1.57 11.44 9.55
C GLU A 62 -1.15 12.74 10.22
N LYS A 63 0.03 12.76 10.85
CA LYS A 63 0.58 13.97 11.48
C LYS A 63 0.97 15.05 10.49
N TRP A 64 1.26 14.69 9.24
CA TRP A 64 1.54 15.65 8.17
C TRP A 64 0.26 16.27 7.60
N TRP A 65 -0.87 15.58 7.73
CA TRP A 65 -2.19 16.06 7.30
C TRP A 65 -2.99 16.77 8.40
N ALA A 66 -2.64 16.55 9.66
CA ALA A 66 -3.24 17.25 10.79
C ALA A 66 -2.90 18.75 10.71
N VAL A 67 -3.93 19.57 10.45
CA VAL A 67 -3.88 21.04 10.46
C VAL A 67 -3.94 21.62 11.87
#